data_AF-A0A6L5F6V3-F1
#
_entry.id   AF-A0A6L5F6V3-F1
#
_cell.length_a   1.000
_cell.length_b   1.000
_cell.length_c   1.000
_cell.angle_alpha   90.00
_cell.angle_beta   90.00
_cell.angle_gamma   90.00
#
_symmetry.space_group_name_H-M   'P 1'
#
loop_
_entity.id
_entity.type
_entity.pdbx_description
1 polymer ?
#
loop_
_entity_poly.entity_id
_entity_poly.type
_entity_poly.pdbx_seq_one_letter_code
_entity_poly.pdbx_strand_id
1 'polypeptide(L)'
;MRAHPRFDAEEHPWSARPVRELDATNEKSEMILDPPSTDGLWPVYKGASFNLWQPDTGEYYAWADPDHITMYLFEKRQRQASYARSAFSEMSPEWIADQSTLPCLQPRVAFRDVARATDSRTVIACLVPPQVVINHKAPYQLFSHGTARDEAYVLGVLSSIPLDWYARRVVENGLSFHILNAFPIPSPPKDDPRRRRVIEIAGALGAVDERYDGWVSEAGAPRRSLSDDERTELIAELDAVVAQLYGLHESDVAHIFETFHEGWDYQDRLERVLAHFARSGA
;
A
#
# COMPACT_ATOMS: atom_id res chain seq x y z
N MET A 1 -3.34 -12.48 16.57
CA MET A 1 -3.43 -11.27 15.72
C MET A 1 -3.72 -9.97 16.49
N ARG A 2 -4.87 -9.80 17.17
CA ARG A 2 -5.24 -8.53 17.85
C ARG A 2 -4.30 -8.04 18.97
N ALA A 3 -3.37 -8.87 19.42
CA ALA A 3 -2.36 -8.49 20.42
C ALA A 3 -1.25 -7.59 19.84
N HIS A 4 -1.12 -7.52 18.50
CA HIS A 4 -0.19 -6.62 17.83
C HIS A 4 -0.70 -5.17 17.87
N PRO A 5 0.19 -4.17 17.88
CA PRO A 5 -0.18 -2.76 17.91
C PRO A 5 -1.05 -2.38 16.72
N ARG A 6 -1.86 -1.34 16.92
CA ARG A 6 -2.64 -0.72 15.84
C ARG A 6 -1.70 -0.07 14.84
N PHE A 7 -2.10 0.00 13.58
CA PHE A 7 -1.29 0.60 12.52
C PHE A 7 -0.90 2.07 12.81
N ASP A 8 -1.77 2.81 13.50
CA ASP A 8 -1.52 4.20 13.91
C ASP A 8 -0.86 4.37 15.28
N ALA A 9 -0.32 3.29 15.86
CA ALA A 9 0.26 3.33 17.19
C ALA A 9 1.73 3.80 17.20
N GLU A 10 2.12 4.50 18.26
CA GLU A 10 3.46 5.11 18.40
C GLU A 10 4.58 4.09 18.65
N GLU A 11 4.26 2.82 18.94
CA GLU A 11 5.29 1.78 19.11
C GLU A 11 5.92 1.31 17.79
N HIS A 12 5.35 1.72 16.66
CA HIS A 12 5.93 1.44 15.36
C HIS A 12 7.18 2.27 15.09
N PRO A 13 8.18 1.75 14.36
CA PRO A 13 9.33 2.53 13.92
C PRO A 13 9.01 3.53 12.79
N TRP A 14 7.74 3.73 12.48
CA TRP A 14 7.19 4.66 11.50
C TRP A 14 5.93 5.34 12.07
N SER A 15 5.57 6.49 11.52
CA SER A 15 4.25 7.10 11.66
C SER A 15 3.68 7.29 10.26
N ALA A 16 2.51 6.71 9.98
CA ALA A 16 1.89 6.73 8.68
C ALA A 16 0.42 7.12 8.78
N ARG A 17 -0.02 8.08 7.95
CA ARG A 17 -1.39 8.58 7.97
C ARG A 17 -1.99 8.64 6.57
N PRO A 18 -3.24 8.19 6.38
CA PRO A 18 -3.88 8.22 5.08
C PRO A 18 -4.21 9.65 4.62
N VAL A 19 -3.98 9.91 3.34
CA VAL A 19 -4.22 11.19 2.68
C VAL A 19 -5.16 11.00 1.49
N ARG A 20 -6.15 11.89 1.39
CA ARG A 20 -6.96 12.10 0.17
C ARG A 20 -6.29 13.20 -0.65
N GLU A 21 -5.57 12.82 -1.70
CA GLU A 21 -4.81 13.78 -2.51
C GLU A 21 -5.73 14.74 -3.27
N LEU A 22 -6.67 14.21 -4.07
CA LEU A 22 -7.74 14.99 -4.71
C LEU A 22 -9.14 14.50 -4.37
N ASP A 23 -10.08 15.42 -4.21
CA ASP A 23 -11.51 15.16 -4.14
C ASP A 23 -12.14 15.26 -5.53
N ALA A 24 -12.71 14.15 -6.01
CA ALA A 24 -13.15 14.07 -7.40
C ALA A 24 -14.38 14.95 -7.70
N THR A 25 -15.07 15.39 -6.65
CA THR A 25 -16.26 16.25 -6.72
C THR A 25 -15.87 17.70 -6.47
N ASN A 26 -15.18 17.98 -5.35
CA ASN A 26 -14.89 19.35 -4.92
C ASN A 26 -13.72 19.98 -5.68
N GLU A 27 -12.81 19.16 -6.20
CA GLU A 27 -11.58 19.62 -6.89
C GLU A 27 -11.61 19.20 -8.36
N LYS A 28 -12.83 19.10 -8.92
CA LYS A 28 -13.08 18.75 -10.33
C LYS A 28 -12.42 19.73 -11.30
N SER A 29 -12.33 21.01 -10.94
CA SER A 29 -11.68 22.06 -11.73
C SER A 29 -10.18 21.85 -11.92
N GLU A 30 -9.54 21.06 -11.05
CA GLU A 30 -8.10 20.80 -11.09
C GLU A 30 -7.75 19.61 -12.00
N MET A 31 -8.76 19.02 -12.64
CA MET A 31 -8.62 17.84 -13.48
C MET A 31 -9.26 18.08 -14.85
N ILE A 32 -8.72 17.41 -15.87
CA ILE A 32 -9.18 17.46 -17.24
C ILE A 32 -9.93 16.16 -17.53
N LEU A 33 -11.25 16.29 -17.69
CA LEU A 33 -12.10 15.19 -18.14
C LEU A 33 -12.14 15.19 -19.67
N ASP A 34 -11.91 14.03 -20.26
CA ASP A 34 -11.97 13.79 -21.71
C ASP A 34 -11.12 14.76 -22.55
N PRO A 35 -9.79 14.88 -22.28
CA PRO A 35 -8.93 15.74 -23.07
C PRO A 35 -8.84 15.25 -24.52
N PRO A 36 -8.61 16.15 -25.50
CA PRO A 36 -8.45 15.77 -26.91
C PRO A 36 -7.16 14.95 -27.17
N SER A 37 -6.15 15.09 -26.30
CA SER A 37 -4.94 14.25 -26.26
C SER A 37 -4.49 14.11 -24.81
N THR A 38 -3.84 13.00 -24.50
CA THR A 38 -3.28 12.69 -23.18
C THR A 38 -1.76 12.87 -23.15
N ASP A 39 -1.16 13.29 -24.25
CA ASP A 39 0.28 13.50 -24.37
C ASP A 39 0.76 14.56 -23.36
N GLY A 40 1.71 14.18 -22.51
CA GLY A 40 2.25 15.05 -21.47
C GLY A 40 1.35 15.24 -20.24
N LEU A 41 0.15 14.65 -20.21
CA LEU A 41 -0.72 14.69 -19.04
C LEU A 41 -0.43 13.51 -18.10
N TRP A 42 -0.61 13.74 -16.80
CA TRP A 42 -0.58 12.68 -15.79
C TRP A 42 -1.95 12.06 -15.61
N PRO A 43 -2.05 10.73 -15.46
CA PRO A 43 -3.32 10.10 -15.15
C PRO A 43 -3.77 10.43 -13.72
N VAL A 44 -5.06 10.66 -13.55
CA VAL A 44 -5.70 10.74 -12.23
C VAL A 44 -6.24 9.36 -11.86
N TYR A 45 -5.58 8.72 -10.91
CA TYR A 45 -5.91 7.42 -10.38
C TYR A 45 -7.19 7.43 -9.53
N LYS A 46 -7.92 6.33 -9.61
CA LYS A 46 -9.05 5.94 -8.75
C LYS A 46 -8.81 4.53 -8.24
N GLY A 47 -9.73 4.00 -7.44
CA GLY A 47 -9.63 2.63 -6.94
C GLY A 47 -9.33 1.59 -8.04
N ALA A 48 -10.02 1.67 -9.19
CA ALA A 48 -9.81 0.72 -10.30
C ALA A 48 -8.44 0.85 -11.00
N SER A 49 -7.71 1.97 -10.83
CA SER A 49 -6.49 2.26 -11.59
C SER A 49 -5.32 1.33 -11.28
N PHE A 50 -5.30 0.72 -10.10
CA PHE A 50 -4.29 -0.26 -9.70
C PHE A 50 -4.95 -1.45 -9.00
N ASN A 51 -4.31 -2.60 -9.01
CA ASN A 51 -4.67 -3.76 -8.20
C ASN A 51 -3.47 -4.20 -7.35
N LEU A 52 -3.64 -5.24 -6.54
CA LEU A 52 -2.57 -5.82 -5.74
C LEU A 52 -1.37 -6.20 -6.63
N TRP A 53 -0.19 -5.65 -6.34
CA TRP A 53 1.04 -5.84 -7.12
C TRP A 53 0.96 -5.41 -8.60
N GLN A 54 -0.11 -4.73 -9.00
CA GLN A 54 -0.33 -4.21 -10.35
C GLN A 54 -0.57 -2.70 -10.24
N PRO A 55 0.47 -1.86 -10.37
CA PRO A 55 0.38 -0.42 -10.10
C PRO A 55 -0.34 0.39 -11.19
N ASP A 56 -0.62 -0.20 -12.34
CA ASP A 56 -1.38 0.42 -13.43
C ASP A 56 -2.22 -0.62 -14.18
N THR A 57 -3.48 -0.30 -14.43
CA THR A 57 -4.46 -1.11 -15.16
C THR A 57 -4.88 -0.47 -16.49
N GLY A 58 -4.47 0.78 -16.74
CA GLY A 58 -4.95 1.61 -17.85
C GLY A 58 -6.31 2.28 -17.60
N GLU A 59 -6.95 2.05 -16.45
CA GLU A 59 -8.22 2.68 -16.11
C GLU A 59 -8.05 3.95 -15.26
N TYR A 60 -8.30 5.11 -15.83
CA TYR A 60 -8.15 6.39 -15.12
C TYR A 60 -9.50 7.07 -14.83
N TYR A 61 -9.50 8.03 -13.91
CA TYR A 61 -10.66 8.88 -13.63
C TYR A 61 -10.68 10.12 -14.53
N ALA A 62 -9.53 10.75 -14.69
CA ALA A 62 -9.32 11.99 -15.42
C ALA A 62 -7.82 12.10 -15.76
N TRP A 63 -7.43 13.26 -16.26
CA TRP A 63 -6.04 13.64 -16.51
C TRP A 63 -5.71 14.94 -15.77
N ALA A 64 -4.42 15.18 -15.54
CA ALA A 64 -3.93 16.39 -14.89
C ALA A 64 -2.75 16.98 -15.67
N ASP A 65 -2.76 18.29 -15.86
CA ASP A 65 -1.59 19.02 -16.35
C ASP A 65 -0.52 19.06 -15.24
N PRO A 66 0.70 18.55 -15.48
CA PRO A 66 1.73 18.42 -14.44
C PRO A 66 2.11 19.74 -13.77
N ASP A 67 2.25 20.82 -14.55
CA ASP A 67 2.68 22.12 -14.04
C ASP A 67 1.60 22.73 -13.15
N HIS A 68 0.34 22.68 -13.60
CA HIS A 68 -0.80 23.13 -12.81
C HIS A 68 -0.98 22.31 -11.53
N ILE A 69 -1.00 20.98 -11.65
CA ILE A 69 -1.39 20.13 -10.53
C ILE A 69 -0.34 20.06 -9.43
N THR A 70 0.95 20.12 -9.79
CA THR A 70 2.02 20.17 -8.80
C THR A 70 1.97 21.48 -7.99
N MET A 71 1.73 22.62 -8.65
CA MET A 71 1.52 23.90 -7.98
C MET A 71 0.31 23.85 -7.03
N TYR A 72 -0.82 23.35 -7.51
CA TYR A 72 -2.03 23.21 -6.71
C TYR A 72 -1.82 22.32 -5.46
N LEU A 73 -1.20 21.15 -5.64
CA LEU A 73 -0.92 20.22 -4.54
C LEU A 73 0.09 20.81 -3.54
N PHE A 74 1.05 21.61 -4.00
CA PHE A 74 1.99 22.31 -3.14
C PHE A 74 1.29 23.33 -2.24
N GLU A 75 0.46 24.21 -2.80
CA GLU A 75 -0.32 25.18 -2.02
C GLU A 75 -1.29 24.47 -1.06
N LYS A 76 -1.95 23.42 -1.54
CA LYS A 76 -2.85 22.60 -0.73
C LYS A 76 -2.13 21.98 0.46
N ARG A 77 -0.95 21.40 0.25
CA ARG A 77 -0.09 20.84 1.30
C ARG A 77 0.29 21.89 2.34
N GLN A 78 0.69 23.10 1.92
CA GLN A 78 1.04 24.18 2.83
C GLN A 78 -0.13 24.59 3.72
N ARG A 79 -1.34 24.73 3.13
CA ARG A 79 -2.57 24.97 3.92
C ARG A 79 -2.81 23.81 4.89
N GLN A 80 -2.70 22.58 4.41
CA GLN A 80 -2.94 21.38 5.20
C GLN A 80 -2.01 21.24 6.40
N ALA A 81 -0.72 21.60 6.26
CA ALA A 81 0.25 21.54 7.34
C ALA A 81 -0.12 22.42 8.55
N SER A 82 -0.90 23.49 8.34
CA SER A 82 -1.37 24.37 9.43
C SER A 82 -2.48 23.75 10.29
N TYR A 83 -3.14 22.68 9.83
CA TYR A 83 -4.18 22.00 10.59
C TYR A 83 -3.61 20.83 11.39
N ALA A 84 -3.68 20.88 12.72
CA ALA A 84 -3.15 19.85 13.62
C ALA A 84 -3.68 18.43 13.38
N ARG A 85 -4.82 18.28 12.70
CA ARG A 85 -5.41 16.98 12.35
C ARG A 85 -5.01 16.49 10.95
N SER A 86 -4.26 17.25 10.18
CA SER A 86 -3.76 16.83 8.88
C SER A 86 -2.64 15.81 9.01
N ALA A 87 -2.46 14.93 8.02
CA ALA A 87 -1.26 14.10 7.96
C ALA A 87 0.02 14.93 7.80
N PHE A 88 -0.09 16.12 7.19
CA PHE A 88 1.05 17.01 6.93
C PHE A 88 1.51 17.82 8.15
N SER A 89 0.77 17.83 9.27
CA SER A 89 1.16 18.62 10.45
C SER A 89 2.36 18.06 11.20
N GLU A 90 2.75 16.81 10.91
CA GLU A 90 3.90 16.13 11.50
C GLU A 90 5.18 16.30 10.67
N MET A 91 5.08 16.87 9.46
CA MET A 91 6.22 17.11 8.58
C MET A 91 6.99 18.36 9.00
N SER A 92 8.30 18.39 8.71
CA SER A 92 9.11 19.58 9.00
C SER A 92 8.73 20.76 8.09
N PRO A 93 8.85 22.02 8.56
CA PRO A 93 8.60 23.20 7.75
C PRO A 93 9.43 23.24 6.46
N GLU A 94 10.68 22.77 6.51
CA GLU A 94 11.58 22.69 5.35
C GLU A 94 11.03 21.72 4.30
N TRP A 95 10.56 20.54 4.72
CA TRP A 95 9.95 19.57 3.81
C TRP A 95 8.66 20.12 3.19
N ILE A 96 7.82 20.82 3.97
CA ILE A 96 6.58 21.45 3.48
C ILE A 96 6.87 22.61 2.51
N ALA A 97 8.01 23.27 2.62
CA ALA A 97 8.42 24.38 1.74
C ALA A 97 9.11 23.92 0.45
N ASP A 98 9.60 22.68 0.39
CA ASP A 98 10.31 22.13 -0.78
C ASP A 98 9.33 21.47 -1.77
N GLN A 99 9.22 21.98 -2.99
CA GLN A 99 8.34 21.39 -4.02
C GLN A 99 8.81 20.00 -4.48
N SER A 100 10.10 19.70 -4.42
CA SER A 100 10.64 18.41 -4.87
C SER A 100 10.20 17.24 -3.99
N THR A 101 9.73 17.53 -2.77
CA THR A 101 9.23 16.55 -1.82
C THR A 101 7.72 16.27 -1.97
N LEU A 102 7.06 16.85 -2.97
CA LEU A 102 5.65 16.58 -3.22
C LEU A 102 5.39 15.07 -3.34
N PRO A 103 4.40 14.52 -2.61
CA PRO A 103 4.10 13.09 -2.67
C PRO A 103 3.83 12.58 -4.09
N CYS A 104 3.19 13.38 -4.96
CA CYS A 104 2.93 13.00 -6.35
C CYS A 104 4.18 12.77 -7.21
N LEU A 105 5.35 13.24 -6.76
CA LEU A 105 6.64 13.03 -7.42
C LEU A 105 7.35 11.75 -6.95
N GLN A 106 6.78 11.04 -5.98
CA GLN A 106 7.37 9.85 -5.37
C GLN A 106 6.44 8.63 -5.51
N PRO A 107 6.99 7.40 -5.54
CA PRO A 107 6.20 6.21 -5.27
C PRO A 107 5.46 6.31 -3.93
N ARG A 108 4.23 5.80 -3.87
CA ARG A 108 3.40 5.88 -2.66
C ARG A 108 2.63 4.58 -2.45
N VAL A 109 2.46 4.17 -1.19
CA VAL A 109 1.57 3.05 -0.85
C VAL A 109 0.12 3.56 -0.85
N ALA A 110 -0.63 3.25 -1.89
CA ALA A 110 -2.05 3.56 -2.02
C ALA A 110 -2.92 2.35 -1.70
N PHE A 111 -4.16 2.58 -1.27
CA PHE A 111 -5.14 1.52 -1.03
C PHE A 111 -6.52 1.93 -1.55
N ARG A 112 -7.32 0.93 -1.95
CA ARG A 112 -8.70 1.17 -2.40
C ARG A 112 -9.62 1.45 -1.21
N ASP A 113 -10.38 2.54 -1.27
CA ASP A 113 -11.44 2.86 -0.28
C ASP A 113 -12.60 1.87 -0.37
N VAL A 114 -12.97 1.47 -1.58
CA VAL A 114 -14.09 0.55 -1.81
C VAL A 114 -13.64 -0.90 -1.71
N ALA A 115 -14.29 -1.67 -0.84
CA ALA A 115 -14.10 -3.11 -0.71
C ALA A 115 -15.42 -3.80 -1.05
N ARG A 116 -15.51 -4.42 -2.24
CA ARG A 116 -16.75 -5.11 -2.64
C ARG A 116 -16.76 -6.52 -2.05
N ALA A 117 -17.91 -6.98 -1.60
CA ALA A 117 -18.06 -8.33 -1.03
C ALA A 117 -17.67 -9.45 -2.01
N THR A 118 -17.82 -9.22 -3.31
CA THR A 118 -17.47 -10.16 -4.38
C THR A 118 -15.98 -10.17 -4.71
N ASP A 119 -15.18 -9.24 -4.19
CA ASP A 119 -13.75 -9.19 -4.47
C ASP A 119 -13.03 -10.29 -3.68
N SER A 120 -12.09 -10.96 -4.35
CA SER A 120 -11.23 -11.98 -3.73
C SER A 120 -10.29 -11.41 -2.68
N ARG A 121 -10.16 -10.08 -2.57
CA ARG A 121 -9.40 -9.36 -1.55
C ARG A 121 -10.22 -8.23 -0.92
N THR A 122 -10.06 -7.99 0.37
CA THR A 122 -10.70 -6.85 1.06
C THR A 122 -9.78 -5.64 1.13
N VAL A 123 -8.50 -5.85 1.42
CA VAL A 123 -7.44 -4.85 1.39
C VAL A 123 -6.70 -4.99 0.06
N ILE A 124 -6.84 -3.98 -0.79
CA ILE A 124 -6.10 -3.88 -2.05
C ILE A 124 -5.19 -2.67 -1.92
N ALA A 125 -3.92 -2.93 -1.60
CA ALA A 125 -2.86 -1.95 -1.52
C ALA A 125 -1.85 -2.13 -2.65
N CYS A 126 -1.21 -1.05 -3.08
CA CYS A 126 -0.20 -1.10 -4.13
C CYS A 126 0.79 0.07 -4.01
N LEU A 127 2.02 -0.14 -4.47
CA LEU A 127 3.01 0.93 -4.64
C LEU A 127 2.74 1.64 -5.96
N VAL A 128 1.96 2.72 -5.94
CA VAL A 128 1.67 3.50 -7.14
C VAL A 128 2.91 4.30 -7.58
N PRO A 129 3.09 4.54 -8.89
CA PRO A 129 4.29 5.19 -9.40
C PRO A 129 4.32 6.69 -9.07
N PRO A 130 5.47 7.35 -9.22
CA PRO A 130 5.53 8.81 -9.25
C PRO A 130 4.81 9.34 -10.50
N GLN A 131 4.57 10.65 -10.54
CA GLN A 131 3.97 11.36 -11.68
C GLN A 131 2.55 10.88 -12.03
N VAL A 132 1.79 10.55 -11.00
CA VAL A 132 0.34 10.31 -11.07
C VAL A 132 -0.33 11.06 -9.94
N VAL A 133 -1.60 11.41 -10.13
CA VAL A 133 -2.40 12.07 -9.11
C VAL A 133 -3.49 11.11 -8.66
N ILE A 134 -3.87 11.09 -7.40
CA ILE A 134 -4.78 10.09 -6.87
C ILE A 134 -6.05 10.75 -6.32
N ASN A 135 -7.21 10.24 -6.68
CA ASN A 135 -8.44 10.73 -6.10
C ASN A 135 -8.75 10.06 -4.74
N HIS A 136 -9.72 10.62 -4.04
CA HIS A 136 -10.13 10.20 -2.71
C HIS A 136 -10.65 8.76 -2.59
N LYS A 137 -10.85 8.03 -3.69
CA LYS A 137 -11.21 6.60 -3.69
C LYS A 137 -10.00 5.67 -3.67
N ALA A 138 -8.81 6.23 -3.77
CA ALA A 138 -7.54 5.54 -3.68
C ALA A 138 -6.56 6.29 -2.74
N PRO A 139 -6.94 6.58 -1.48
CA PRO A 139 -6.06 7.25 -0.52
C PRO A 139 -4.67 6.58 -0.42
N TYR A 140 -3.65 7.38 -0.13
CA TYR A 140 -2.28 6.90 0.07
C TYR A 140 -1.79 7.14 1.49
N GLN A 141 -0.84 6.32 1.95
CA GLN A 141 -0.18 6.48 3.24
C GLN A 141 0.95 7.49 3.13
N LEU A 142 0.84 8.61 3.86
CA LEU A 142 1.95 9.54 4.06
C LEU A 142 2.74 9.13 5.31
N PHE A 143 4.02 8.84 5.14
CA PHE A 143 4.92 8.50 6.24
C PHE A 143 5.59 9.77 6.77
N SER A 144 5.13 10.29 7.91
CA SER A 144 5.73 11.45 8.59
C SER A 144 7.00 11.08 9.34
N HIS A 145 7.11 9.81 9.73
CA HIS A 145 8.31 9.19 10.23
C HIS A 145 8.44 7.80 9.59
N GLY A 146 9.65 7.42 9.18
CA GLY A 146 9.90 6.14 8.53
C GLY A 146 10.87 6.29 7.35
N THR A 147 11.09 5.18 6.67
CA THR A 147 11.96 5.03 5.50
C THR A 147 11.25 4.21 4.43
N ALA A 148 11.74 4.19 3.20
CA ALA A 148 11.22 3.29 2.16
C ALA A 148 11.21 1.80 2.59
N ARG A 149 12.07 1.39 3.53
CA ARG A 149 12.02 0.05 4.16
C ARG A 149 10.76 -0.17 4.99
N ASP A 150 10.33 0.85 5.73
CA ASP A 150 9.11 0.79 6.53
C ASP A 150 7.88 0.77 5.62
N GLU A 151 7.89 1.55 4.53
CA GLU A 151 6.85 1.53 3.50
C GLU A 151 6.73 0.15 2.84
N ALA A 152 7.85 -0.45 2.43
CA ALA A 152 7.90 -1.79 1.85
C ALA A 152 7.36 -2.85 2.82
N TYR A 153 7.73 -2.75 4.10
CA TYR A 153 7.24 -3.65 5.13
C TYR A 153 5.71 -3.55 5.28
N VAL A 154 5.19 -2.32 5.40
CA VAL A 154 3.76 -2.07 5.50
C VAL A 154 3.03 -2.58 4.26
N LEU A 155 3.54 -2.29 3.06
CA LEU A 155 2.97 -2.79 1.80
C LEU A 155 2.88 -4.32 1.80
N GLY A 156 3.92 -5.02 2.24
CA GLY A 156 3.93 -6.49 2.35
C GLY A 156 2.87 -7.01 3.32
N VAL A 157 2.76 -6.44 4.51
CA VAL A 157 1.74 -6.84 5.49
C VAL A 157 0.33 -6.57 4.96
N LEU A 158 0.08 -5.36 4.41
CA LEU A 158 -1.19 -4.96 3.78
C LEU A 158 -1.61 -5.88 2.63
N SER A 159 -0.64 -6.51 1.98
CA SER A 159 -0.87 -7.37 0.82
C SER A 159 -1.07 -8.86 1.15
N SER A 160 -0.89 -9.25 2.41
CA SER A 160 -0.94 -10.64 2.87
C SER A 160 -2.35 -11.18 3.13
N ILE A 161 -2.54 -12.50 2.96
CA ILE A 161 -3.79 -13.20 3.30
C ILE A 161 -4.09 -13.18 4.80
N PRO A 162 -3.13 -13.38 5.72
CA PRO A 162 -3.41 -13.29 7.15
C PRO A 162 -4.05 -11.96 7.56
N LEU A 163 -3.47 -10.81 7.14
CA LEU A 163 -4.08 -9.52 7.42
C LEU A 163 -5.45 -9.40 6.74
N ASP A 164 -5.58 -9.82 5.49
CA ASP A 164 -6.82 -9.64 4.75
C ASP A 164 -7.97 -10.48 5.34
N TRP A 165 -7.67 -11.67 5.87
CA TRP A 165 -8.60 -12.48 6.64
C TRP A 165 -9.10 -11.76 7.91
N TYR A 166 -8.21 -11.02 8.57
CA TYR A 166 -8.60 -10.16 9.69
C TYR A 166 -9.47 -8.98 9.21
N ALA A 167 -9.08 -8.32 8.13
CA ALA A 167 -9.80 -7.18 7.56
C ALA A 167 -11.24 -7.55 7.16
N ARG A 168 -11.44 -8.72 6.55
CA ARG A 168 -12.77 -9.26 6.18
C ARG A 168 -13.76 -9.37 7.34
N ARG A 169 -13.29 -9.47 8.58
CA ARG A 169 -14.15 -9.54 9.77
C ARG A 169 -14.66 -8.18 10.25
N VAL A 170 -14.04 -7.09 9.81
CA VAL A 170 -14.29 -5.75 10.33
C VAL A 170 -14.63 -4.73 9.24
N VAL A 171 -14.29 -5.02 7.99
CA VAL A 171 -14.62 -4.21 6.81
C VAL A 171 -15.90 -4.76 6.18
N GLU A 172 -16.90 -3.90 5.99
CA GLU A 172 -18.14 -4.25 5.28
C GLU A 172 -18.06 -3.83 3.80
N ASN A 173 -18.23 -2.53 3.51
CA ASN A 173 -18.30 -2.01 2.14
C ASN A 173 -17.13 -1.06 1.77
N GLY A 174 -16.36 -0.63 2.77
CA GLY A 174 -15.29 0.33 2.54
C GLY A 174 -14.25 0.35 3.65
N LEU A 175 -13.00 0.51 3.24
CA LEU A 175 -11.84 0.60 4.10
C LEU A 175 -11.62 2.06 4.52
N SER A 176 -12.42 2.51 5.48
CA SER A 176 -12.26 3.85 6.06
C SER A 176 -10.93 3.98 6.83
N PHE A 177 -10.46 5.22 7.00
CA PHE A 177 -9.20 5.50 7.72
C PHE A 177 -9.22 5.01 9.16
N HIS A 178 -10.36 5.11 9.85
CA HIS A 178 -10.48 4.63 11.22
C HIS A 178 -10.33 3.10 11.31
N ILE A 179 -10.86 2.37 10.31
CA ILE A 179 -10.75 0.91 10.24
C ILE A 179 -9.31 0.51 9.89
N LEU A 180 -8.72 1.11 8.85
CA LEU A 180 -7.33 0.84 8.45
C LEU A 180 -6.36 1.10 9.61
N ASN A 181 -6.48 2.25 10.28
CA ASN A 181 -5.65 2.60 11.42
C ASN A 181 -5.80 1.61 12.58
N ALA A 182 -6.97 0.98 12.73
CA ALA A 182 -7.23 -0.01 13.78
C ALA A 182 -6.68 -1.41 13.45
N PHE A 183 -6.10 -1.63 12.28
CA PHE A 183 -5.55 -2.93 11.92
C PHE A 183 -4.35 -3.29 12.81
N PRO A 184 -4.27 -4.54 13.30
CA PRO A 184 -3.13 -5.02 14.04
C PRO A 184 -1.97 -5.27 13.07
N ILE A 185 -0.90 -4.49 13.16
CA ILE A 185 0.30 -4.62 12.32
C ILE A 185 1.44 -5.16 13.19
N PRO A 186 2.10 -6.27 12.81
CA PRO A 186 3.25 -6.74 13.58
C PRO A 186 4.36 -5.68 13.60
N SER A 187 4.99 -5.50 14.76
CA SER A 187 6.09 -4.54 14.94
C SER A 187 7.35 -5.26 15.44
N PRO A 188 7.92 -6.19 14.64
CA PRO A 188 9.17 -6.85 15.02
C PRO A 188 10.35 -5.84 15.01
N PRO A 189 11.46 -6.14 15.70
CA PRO A 189 12.70 -5.36 15.61
C PRO A 189 13.14 -5.13 14.16
N LYS A 190 13.82 -4.00 13.89
CA LYS A 190 14.24 -3.62 12.53
C LYS A 190 15.18 -4.64 11.87
N ASP A 191 15.94 -5.39 12.67
CA ASP A 191 16.89 -6.41 12.26
C ASP A 191 16.29 -7.82 12.18
N ASP A 192 15.01 -8.00 12.54
CA ASP A 192 14.32 -9.29 12.45
C ASP A 192 14.38 -9.82 10.99
N PRO A 193 14.86 -11.06 10.78
CA PRO A 193 15.03 -11.60 9.44
C PRO A 193 13.71 -11.73 8.68
N ARG A 194 12.59 -11.98 9.37
CA ARG A 194 11.26 -12.06 8.76
C ARG A 194 10.80 -10.70 8.27
N ARG A 195 11.06 -9.64 9.06
CA ARG A 195 10.80 -8.26 8.65
C ARG A 195 11.56 -7.91 7.37
N ARG A 196 12.87 -8.21 7.35
CA ARG A 196 13.71 -8.02 6.16
C ARG A 196 13.17 -8.79 4.96
N ARG A 197 12.72 -10.03 5.17
CA ARG A 197 12.18 -10.85 4.09
C ARG A 197 10.88 -10.29 3.50
N VAL A 198 9.97 -9.78 4.34
CA VAL A 198 8.77 -9.07 3.87
C VAL A 198 9.15 -7.87 2.99
N ILE A 199 10.14 -7.08 3.40
CA ILE A 199 10.64 -5.92 2.64
C ILE A 199 11.18 -6.34 1.28
N GLU A 200 12.03 -7.38 1.23
CA GLU A 200 12.59 -7.91 -0.01
C GLU A 200 11.50 -8.39 -0.98
N ILE A 201 10.51 -9.14 -0.46
CA ILE A 201 9.40 -9.65 -1.27
C ILE A 201 8.53 -8.49 -1.79
N ALA A 202 8.17 -7.54 -0.92
CA ALA A 202 7.36 -6.39 -1.31
C ALA A 202 8.05 -5.52 -2.36
N GLY A 203 9.36 -5.31 -2.26
CA GLY A 203 10.14 -4.62 -3.28
C GLY A 203 10.15 -5.38 -4.61
N ALA A 204 10.39 -6.70 -4.58
CA ALA A 204 10.39 -7.52 -5.78
C ALA A 204 9.03 -7.57 -6.49
N LEU A 205 7.93 -7.57 -5.74
CA LEU A 205 6.57 -7.64 -6.28
C LEU A 205 6.01 -6.28 -6.69
N GLY A 206 6.32 -5.22 -5.94
CA GLY A 206 5.71 -3.89 -6.06
C GLY A 206 6.46 -2.89 -6.96
N ALA A 207 7.80 -2.97 -7.01
CA ALA A 207 8.60 -2.09 -7.85
C ALA A 207 8.80 -2.71 -9.24
N VAL A 208 7.81 -2.53 -10.11
CA VAL A 208 7.72 -3.27 -11.39
C VAL A 208 8.61 -2.74 -12.50
N ASP A 209 9.02 -1.47 -12.44
CA ASP A 209 9.81 -0.79 -13.50
C ASP A 209 10.74 0.32 -12.95
N GLU A 210 11.48 0.98 -13.82
CA GLU A 210 12.52 1.96 -13.45
C GLU A 210 12.02 3.21 -12.74
N ARG A 211 10.72 3.50 -12.79
CA ARG A 211 10.13 4.62 -12.05
C ARG A 211 10.30 4.49 -10.53
N TYR A 212 10.62 3.27 -10.06
CA TYR A 212 10.79 2.94 -8.65
C TYR A 212 12.26 2.86 -8.21
N ASP A 213 13.24 3.12 -9.08
CA ASP A 213 14.67 2.88 -8.78
C ASP A 213 15.16 3.66 -7.55
N GLY A 214 14.72 4.91 -7.38
CA GLY A 214 15.04 5.70 -6.18
C GLY A 214 14.50 5.06 -4.89
N TRP A 215 13.24 4.67 -4.90
CA TRP A 215 12.58 4.02 -3.76
C TRP A 215 13.19 2.66 -3.44
N VAL A 216 13.52 1.87 -4.48
CA VAL A 216 14.17 0.56 -4.34
C VAL A 216 15.57 0.69 -3.72
N SER A 217 16.34 1.70 -4.15
CA SER A 217 17.66 1.99 -3.58
C SER A 217 17.56 2.32 -2.10
N GLU A 218 16.58 3.15 -1.70
CA GLU A 218 16.35 3.51 -0.31
C GLU A 218 15.84 2.32 0.53
N ALA A 219 14.89 1.56 -0.02
CA ALA A 219 14.36 0.35 0.61
C ALA A 219 15.44 -0.74 0.75
N GLY A 220 16.46 -0.74 -0.11
CA GLY A 220 17.42 -1.86 -0.20
C GLY A 220 16.74 -3.15 -0.66
N ALA A 221 15.69 -3.05 -1.47
CA ALA A 221 14.88 -4.16 -1.95
C ALA A 221 14.89 -4.15 -3.50
N PRO A 222 15.91 -4.76 -4.14
CA PRO A 222 16.15 -4.60 -5.58
C PRO A 222 14.96 -5.07 -6.42
N ARG A 223 14.69 -4.35 -7.53
CA ARG A 223 13.73 -4.81 -8.54
C ARG A 223 14.12 -6.17 -9.07
N ARG A 224 13.12 -6.99 -9.36
CA ARG A 224 13.28 -8.28 -10.02
C ARG A 224 12.30 -8.39 -11.17
N SER A 225 12.79 -8.83 -12.33
CA SER A 225 11.92 -9.39 -13.36
C SER A 225 11.54 -10.78 -12.89
N LEU A 226 10.24 -11.00 -12.68
CA LEU A 226 9.68 -12.24 -12.14
C LEU A 226 8.79 -12.88 -13.20
N SER A 227 8.96 -14.18 -13.40
CA SER A 227 7.95 -15.01 -14.06
C SER A 227 6.68 -15.12 -13.20
N ASP A 228 5.58 -15.57 -13.80
CA ASP A 228 4.32 -15.77 -13.08
C ASP A 228 4.45 -16.81 -11.95
N ASP A 229 5.26 -17.86 -12.16
CA ASP A 229 5.55 -18.88 -11.14
C ASP A 229 6.36 -18.29 -9.97
N GLU A 230 7.42 -17.51 -10.26
CA GLU A 230 8.20 -16.83 -9.22
C GLU A 230 7.35 -15.84 -8.43
N ARG A 231 6.45 -15.11 -9.11
CA ARG A 231 5.50 -14.19 -8.46
C ARG A 231 4.58 -14.96 -7.52
N THR A 232 4.05 -16.10 -7.96
CA THR A 232 3.17 -16.96 -7.17
C THR A 232 3.90 -17.50 -5.93
N GLU A 233 5.14 -17.96 -6.09
CA GLU A 233 5.99 -18.42 -4.98
C GLU A 233 6.28 -17.31 -3.96
N LEU A 234 6.67 -16.11 -4.41
CA LEU A 234 6.93 -14.98 -3.50
C LEU A 234 5.68 -14.53 -2.76
N ILE A 235 4.51 -14.58 -3.41
CA ILE A 235 3.23 -14.27 -2.75
C ILE A 235 2.91 -15.30 -1.66
N ALA A 236 3.11 -16.59 -1.94
CA ALA A 236 2.92 -17.65 -0.94
C ALA A 236 3.93 -17.53 0.23
N GLU A 237 5.19 -17.21 -0.08
CA GLU A 237 6.22 -16.97 0.93
C GLU A 237 5.87 -15.75 1.80
N LEU A 238 5.37 -14.67 1.21
CA LEU A 238 4.93 -13.48 1.94
C LEU A 238 3.86 -13.82 2.98
N ASP A 239 2.83 -14.58 2.58
CA ASP A 239 1.77 -14.99 3.50
C ASP A 239 2.32 -15.82 4.67
N ALA A 240 3.26 -16.74 4.39
CA ALA A 240 3.89 -17.57 5.40
C ALA A 240 4.70 -16.72 6.41
N VAL A 241 5.56 -15.83 5.91
CA VAL A 241 6.40 -14.97 6.75
C VAL A 241 5.55 -14.00 7.57
N VAL A 242 4.50 -13.43 6.99
CA VAL A 242 3.57 -12.55 7.73
C VAL A 242 2.78 -13.33 8.77
N ALA A 243 2.34 -14.56 8.48
CA ALA A 243 1.70 -15.41 9.48
C ALA A 243 2.61 -15.69 10.68
N GLN A 244 3.90 -15.94 10.45
CA GLN A 244 4.90 -16.12 11.51
C GLN A 244 5.10 -14.84 12.33
N LEU A 245 5.12 -13.68 11.69
CA LEU A 245 5.20 -12.39 12.38
C LEU A 245 3.97 -12.13 13.26
N TYR A 246 2.80 -12.62 12.84
CA TYR A 246 1.60 -12.61 13.67
C TYR A 246 1.64 -13.59 14.86
N GLY A 247 2.62 -14.49 14.90
CA GLY A 247 2.72 -15.56 15.90
C GLY A 247 1.70 -16.68 15.68
N LEU A 248 1.27 -16.90 14.43
CA LEU A 248 0.34 -17.97 14.08
C LEU A 248 1.06 -19.32 14.02
N HIS A 249 0.32 -20.40 14.18
CA HIS A 249 0.77 -21.77 13.94
C HIS A 249 0.25 -22.30 12.60
N GLU A 250 0.79 -23.44 12.16
CA GLU A 250 0.39 -24.10 10.90
C GLU A 250 -1.13 -24.33 10.81
N SER A 251 -1.74 -24.79 11.92
CA SER A 251 -3.19 -24.98 12.01
C SER A 251 -3.99 -23.68 11.88
N ASP A 252 -3.44 -22.57 12.35
CA ASP A 252 -4.08 -21.25 12.20
C ASP A 252 -4.02 -20.79 10.75
N VAL A 253 -2.90 -21.05 10.05
CA VAL A 253 -2.74 -20.74 8.62
C VAL A 253 -3.74 -21.55 7.80
N ALA A 254 -3.84 -22.86 8.04
CA ALA A 254 -4.84 -23.69 7.37
C ALA A 254 -6.27 -23.16 7.60
N HIS A 255 -6.62 -22.87 8.85
CA HIS A 255 -7.93 -22.31 9.20
C HIS A 255 -8.20 -20.97 8.50
N ILE A 256 -7.20 -20.08 8.41
CA ILE A 256 -7.31 -18.80 7.71
C ILE A 256 -7.68 -19.03 6.25
N PHE A 257 -6.97 -19.93 5.56
CA PHE A 257 -7.20 -20.18 4.14
C PHE A 257 -8.55 -20.86 3.87
N GLU A 258 -8.91 -21.85 4.70
CA GLU A 258 -10.21 -22.55 4.63
C GLU A 258 -11.41 -21.62 4.80
N THR A 259 -11.26 -20.55 5.59
CA THR A 259 -12.36 -19.64 5.94
C THR A 259 -12.26 -18.25 5.33
N PHE A 260 -11.31 -18.03 4.41
CA PHE A 260 -11.01 -16.71 3.87
C PHE A 260 -12.09 -16.16 2.93
N HIS A 261 -12.54 -16.95 1.96
CA HIS A 261 -13.53 -16.54 0.99
C HIS A 261 -14.37 -17.73 0.55
N GLU A 262 -15.68 -17.54 0.44
CA GLU A 262 -16.57 -18.61 0.01
C GLU A 262 -16.31 -18.96 -1.47
N GLY A 263 -16.04 -20.25 -1.74
CA GLY A 263 -15.88 -20.75 -3.10
C GLY A 263 -14.56 -20.42 -3.80
N TRP A 264 -13.56 -19.86 -3.12
CA TRP A 264 -12.22 -19.72 -3.70
C TRP A 264 -11.45 -21.04 -3.70
N ASP A 265 -10.65 -21.26 -4.74
CA ASP A 265 -9.72 -22.39 -4.85
C ASP A 265 -8.39 -22.01 -4.18
N TYR A 266 -8.17 -22.52 -2.96
CA TYR A 266 -7.08 -22.09 -2.09
C TYR A 266 -6.02 -23.15 -1.87
N GLN A 267 -6.27 -24.40 -2.27
CA GLN A 267 -5.48 -25.55 -1.90
C GLN A 267 -4.03 -25.44 -2.40
N ASP A 268 -3.81 -25.11 -3.69
CA ASP A 268 -2.45 -24.97 -4.25
C ASP A 268 -1.67 -23.85 -3.54
N ARG A 269 -2.30 -22.70 -3.28
CA ARG A 269 -1.65 -21.61 -2.54
C ARG A 269 -1.36 -22.02 -1.11
N LEU A 270 -2.29 -22.68 -0.42
CA LEU A 270 -2.10 -23.13 0.95
C LEU A 270 -0.93 -24.12 1.03
N GLU A 271 -0.84 -25.09 0.13
CA GLU A 271 0.28 -26.04 0.10
C GLU A 271 1.64 -25.32 -0.01
N ARG A 272 1.74 -24.34 -0.91
CA ARG A 272 2.96 -23.51 -1.04
C ARG A 272 3.25 -22.71 0.22
N VAL A 273 2.23 -22.08 0.80
CA VAL A 273 2.35 -21.29 2.04
C VAL A 273 2.84 -22.17 3.18
N LEU A 274 2.27 -23.36 3.39
CA LEU A 274 2.70 -24.29 4.43
C LEU A 274 4.13 -24.79 4.20
N ALA A 275 4.52 -25.04 2.94
CA ALA A 275 5.90 -25.41 2.59
C ALA A 275 6.92 -24.30 2.91
N HIS A 276 6.57 -23.03 2.71
CA HIS A 276 7.38 -21.88 3.16
C HIS A 276 7.37 -21.74 4.68
N PHE A 277 6.20 -21.89 5.31
CA PHE A 277 6.01 -21.75 6.74
C PHE A 277 6.88 -22.73 7.54
N ALA A 278 6.98 -23.99 7.09
CA ALA A 278 7.84 -25.00 7.71
C ALA A 278 9.34 -24.70 7.53
N ARG A 279 9.75 -24.12 6.38
CA ARG A 279 11.16 -23.79 6.09
C ARG A 279 11.68 -22.62 6.91
N SER A 280 10.85 -21.61 7.15
CA SER A 280 11.25 -20.41 7.89
C SER A 280 11.18 -20.55 9.41
N GLY A 281 10.66 -21.67 9.92
CA GLY A 281 10.62 -22.01 11.35
C GLY A 281 11.78 -22.88 11.85
N ALA A 282 12.67 -23.33 10.95
CA ALA A 282 13.89 -24.08 11.24
C ALA A 282 15.12 -23.16 11.23
#